data_AF-A0A6B3NTU5-F1
#
_entry.id   AF-A0A6B3NTU5-F1
#
_cell.length_a   1.000
_cell.length_b   1.000
_cell.length_c   1.000
_cell.angle_alpha   90.00
_cell.angle_beta   90.00
_cell.angle_gamma   90.00
#
_symmetry.space_group_name_H-M   'P 1'
#
loop_
_entity.id
_entity.type
_entity.pdbx_description
1 polymer ?
#
loop_
_entity_poly.entity_id
_entity_poly.type
_entity_poly.pdbx_seq_one_letter_code
_entity_poly.pdbx_strand_id
1 'polypeptide(L)'
;MIQARQLKLIALGGLNNDGGRLAAHAGALNIETADLANRGGGLFAGGLLRVSAADLDNAAGGQIAGQAVDFSLRGALGNRNGVIES
;
A
#
# COMPACT_ATOMS: atom_id res chain seq x y z
N MET A 1 11.30 -4.84 -6.56
CA MET A 1 10.34 -3.95 -7.25
C MET A 1 9.40 -4.81 -8.07
N ILE A 2 8.09 -4.63 -7.91
CA ILE A 2 7.04 -5.24 -8.75
C ILE A 2 6.25 -4.11 -9.40
N GLN A 3 6.06 -4.20 -10.72
CA GLN A 3 5.34 -3.19 -11.48
C GLN A 3 4.47 -3.82 -12.57
N ALA A 4 3.28 -3.26 -12.77
CA ALA A 4 2.37 -3.65 -13.83
C ALA A 4 1.44 -2.49 -14.20
N ARG A 5 0.60 -2.66 -15.23
CA ARG A 5 -0.47 -1.70 -15.55
C ARG A 5 -1.49 -1.58 -14.40
N GLN A 6 -1.85 -2.72 -13.81
CA GLN A 6 -2.73 -2.87 -12.66
C GLN A 6 -2.19 -4.00 -11.78
N LEU A 7 -2.41 -3.92 -10.47
CA LEU A 7 -1.98 -4.94 -9.52
C LEU A 7 -3.14 -5.33 -8.60
N LYS A 8 -3.32 -6.63 -8.40
CA LYS A 8 -4.21 -7.20 -7.37
C LYS A 8 -3.40 -8.20 -6.56
N LEU A 9 -3.20 -7.91 -5.27
CA LEU A 9 -2.48 -8.78 -4.34
C LEU A 9 -3.46 -9.26 -3.27
N ILE A 10 -3.48 -10.57 -3.05
CA ILE A 10 -4.23 -11.21 -1.96
C ILE A 10 -3.21 -11.99 -1.12
N ALA A 11 -3.03 -11.62 0.14
CA ALA A 11 -2.06 -12.23 1.04
C ALA A 11 -2.68 -12.49 2.43
N LEU A 12 -3.15 -13.71 2.67
CA LEU A 12 -3.94 -14.05 3.87
C LEU A 12 -3.12 -14.03 5.18
N GLY A 13 -1.79 -14.07 5.11
CA GLY A 13 -0.88 -14.08 6.27
C GLY A 13 -0.17 -12.75 6.53
N GLY A 14 -0.53 -11.70 5.80
CA GLY A 14 0.18 -10.42 5.83
C GLY A 14 1.04 -10.19 4.58
N LEU A 15 1.31 -8.92 4.30
CA LEU A 15 2.13 -8.46 3.18
C LEU A 15 3.26 -7.56 3.72
N ASN A 16 4.50 -7.94 3.46
CA ASN A 16 5.68 -7.14 3.78
C ASN A 16 6.24 -6.49 2.50
N ASN A 17 6.20 -5.17 2.45
CA ASN A 17 6.80 -4.33 1.42
C ASN A 17 7.82 -3.33 2.03
N ASP A 18 8.39 -3.62 3.19
CA ASP A 18 9.43 -2.80 3.79
C ASP A 18 10.64 -2.64 2.86
N GLY A 19 11.07 -1.40 2.61
CA GLY A 19 12.10 -1.07 1.62
C GLY A 19 11.77 -1.50 0.18
N GLY A 20 10.59 -2.06 -0.05
CA GLY A 20 10.13 -2.58 -1.32
C GLY A 20 9.41 -1.53 -2.16
N ARG A 21 8.96 -1.94 -3.35
CA ARG A 21 8.17 -1.08 -4.24
C ARG A 21 7.16 -1.89 -5.03
N LEU A 22 5.89 -1.55 -4.90
CA LEU A 22 4.76 -2.03 -5.70
C LEU A 22 4.17 -0.86 -6.48
N ALA A 23 4.06 -0.97 -7.81
CA ALA A 23 3.56 0.11 -8.65
C ALA A 23 2.56 -0.39 -9.71
N ALA A 24 1.37 0.21 -9.74
CA ALA A 24 0.38 0.08 -10.79
C ALA A 24 0.38 1.34 -11.66
N HIS A 25 1.18 1.40 -12.73
CA HIS A 25 1.53 2.66 -13.41
C HIS A 25 0.38 3.42 -14.07
N ALA A 26 -0.65 2.73 -14.55
CA ALA A 26 -1.74 3.34 -15.31
C ALA A 26 -3.13 2.87 -14.85
N GLY A 27 -3.20 2.29 -13.65
CA GLY A 27 -4.40 1.62 -13.17
C GLY A 27 -4.38 1.44 -11.66
N ALA A 28 -5.26 0.56 -11.19
CA ALA A 28 -5.46 0.38 -9.77
C ALA A 28 -4.39 -0.53 -9.13
N LEU A 29 -4.03 -0.23 -7.89
CA LEU A 29 -3.33 -1.13 -6.98
C LEU A 29 -4.32 -1.54 -5.89
N ASN A 30 -4.76 -2.79 -5.92
CA ASN A 30 -5.67 -3.36 -4.93
C ASN A 30 -4.92 -4.38 -4.07
N ILE A 31 -4.83 -4.13 -2.76
CA ILE A 31 -4.18 -5.01 -1.79
C ILE A 31 -5.23 -5.50 -0.78
N GLU A 32 -5.35 -6.81 -0.64
CA GLU A 32 -6.15 -7.46 0.39
C GLU A 32 -5.22 -8.36 1.23
N THR A 33 -5.10 -8.07 2.52
CA THR A 33 -4.18 -8.80 3.37
C THR A 33 -4.62 -8.83 4.83
N ALA A 34 -3.98 -9.67 5.66
CA ALA A 34 -4.19 -9.64 7.11
C ALA A 34 -3.59 -8.36 7.70
N ASP A 35 -2.31 -8.09 7.46
CA ASP A 35 -1.59 -6.88 7.90
C ASP A 35 -0.67 -6.40 6.79
N LEU A 36 -0.42 -5.09 6.71
CA LEU A 36 0.46 -4.51 5.71
C LEU A 36 1.60 -3.72 6.35
N ALA A 37 2.84 -4.18 6.13
CA ALA A 37 4.05 -3.43 6.45
C ALA A 37 4.60 -2.76 5.17
N ASN A 38 4.79 -1.45 5.21
CA ASN A 38 5.33 -0.63 4.12
C ASN A 38 6.39 0.35 4.63
N ARG A 39 7.17 -0.02 5.65
CA ARG A 39 8.16 0.86 6.26
C ARG A 39 9.31 1.16 5.31
N GLY A 40 9.52 2.43 5.00
CA GLY A 40 10.48 2.85 3.97
C GLY A 40 10.20 2.26 2.58
N GLY A 41 9.01 1.66 2.38
CA GLY A 41 8.57 1.06 1.15
C GLY A 41 7.71 2.02 0.32
N GLY A 42 7.36 1.61 -0.90
CA GLY A 42 6.55 2.40 -1.81
C GLY A 42 5.37 1.62 -2.39
N LEU A 43 4.16 2.19 -2.28
CA LEU A 43 2.95 1.74 -2.95
C LEU A 43 2.45 2.85 -3.86
N PHE A 44 2.41 2.59 -5.16
CA PHE A 44 2.06 3.60 -6.16
C PHE A 44 0.95 3.13 -7.08
N ALA A 45 -0.06 3.96 -7.33
CA ALA A 45 -1.07 3.72 -8.34
C ALA A 45 -1.23 4.96 -9.24
N GLY A 46 -1.27 4.74 -10.55
CA GLY A 46 -1.67 5.77 -11.51
C GLY A 46 -3.17 6.04 -11.53
N GLY A 47 -3.95 5.24 -10.78
CA GLY A 47 -5.36 5.44 -10.52
C GLY A 47 -5.67 5.22 -9.04
N LEU A 48 -6.67 4.39 -8.73
CA LEU A 48 -7.03 4.06 -7.36
C LEU A 48 -6.00 3.15 -6.68
N LEU A 49 -5.52 3.54 -5.50
CA LEU A 49 -4.83 2.68 -4.57
C LEU A 49 -5.79 2.29 -3.44
N ARG A 50 -6.12 1.00 -3.33
CA ARG A 50 -6.96 0.46 -2.27
C ARG A 50 -6.21 -0.55 -1.42
N VAL A 51 -6.27 -0.38 -0.09
CA VAL A 51 -5.80 -1.38 0.89
C VAL A 51 -6.96 -1.83 1.76
N SER A 52 -7.14 -3.15 1.86
CA SER A 52 -7.98 -3.80 2.84
C SER A 52 -7.09 -4.65 3.76
N ALA A 53 -6.98 -4.26 5.03
CA ALA A 53 -6.12 -4.93 6.02
C ALA A 53 -6.69 -4.81 7.44
N ALA A 54 -6.14 -5.54 8.40
CA ALA A 54 -6.33 -5.26 9.82
C ALA A 54 -5.53 -4.00 10.19
N ASP A 55 -4.20 -4.10 10.21
CA ASP A 55 -3.31 -2.95 10.44
C ASP A 55 -2.49 -2.57 9.20
N LEU A 56 -2.15 -1.28 9.08
CA LEU A 56 -1.25 -0.73 8.07
C LEU A 56 -0.13 0.08 8.74
N ASP A 57 1.13 -0.35 8.58
CA ASP A 57 2.32 0.38 9.03
C ASP A 57 3.09 0.98 7.84
N ASN A 58 2.89 2.27 7.61
CA ASN A 58 3.58 3.09 6.61
C ASN A 58 4.67 4.00 7.25
N ALA A 59 5.37 3.54 8.29
CA ALA A 59 6.37 4.36 8.98
C ALA A 59 7.71 4.48 8.21
N ALA A 60 8.70 5.12 8.85
CA ALA A 60 10.11 5.13 8.42
C ALA A 60 10.34 5.56 6.96
N GLY A 61 9.63 6.60 6.50
CA GLY A 61 9.72 7.10 5.13
C GLY A 61 8.89 6.31 4.13
N GLY A 62 7.96 5.46 4.59
CA GLY A 62 7.01 4.76 3.74
C GLY A 62 6.17 5.73 2.89
N GLN A 63 5.92 5.36 1.64
CA GLN A 63 5.21 6.18 0.66
C GLN A 63 4.03 5.42 0.10
N ILE A 64 2.86 6.04 0.14
CA ILE A 64 1.63 5.55 -0.50
C ILE A 64 1.07 6.70 -1.33
N ALA A 65 0.98 6.51 -2.65
CA ALA A 65 0.45 7.54 -3.53
C ALA A 65 -0.37 6.99 -4.69
N GLY A 66 -1.45 7.67 -5.02
CA GLY A 66 -2.18 7.47 -6.28
C GLY A 66 -3.41 8.34 -6.37
N GLN A 67 -3.93 8.58 -7.58
CA GLN A 67 -5.00 9.57 -7.87
C GLN A 67 -6.20 9.54 -6.90
N ALA A 68 -6.49 8.38 -6.34
CA ALA A 68 -7.31 8.25 -5.15
C ALA A 68 -6.68 7.19 -4.23
N VAL A 69 -6.77 7.43 -2.92
CA VAL A 69 -6.33 6.47 -1.89
C VAL A 69 -7.53 6.10 -1.03
N ASP A 70 -7.76 4.79 -0.85
CA ASP A 70 -8.86 4.24 -0.08
C ASP A 70 -8.35 3.14 0.86
N PHE A 71 -8.63 3.28 2.15
CA PHE A 71 -8.22 2.34 3.18
C PHE A 71 -9.45 1.79 3.91
N SER A 72 -9.63 0.47 3.82
CA SER A 72 -10.58 -0.29 4.62
C SER A 72 -9.79 -1.05 5.68
N LEU A 73 -9.57 -0.41 6.83
CA LEU A 73 -8.78 -0.96 7.93
C LEU A 73 -9.69 -1.37 9.09
N ARG A 74 -9.40 -2.52 9.71
CA ARG A 74 -10.09 -2.96 10.93
C ARG A 74 -9.42 -2.43 12.20
N GLY A 75 -8.13 -2.10 12.11
CA GLY A 75 -7.28 -1.61 13.17
C GLY A 75 -6.66 -0.26 12.83
N ALA A 76 -5.37 -0.10 13.14
CA ALA A 76 -4.67 1.16 13.07
C ALA A 76 -4.04 1.44 11.71
N LEU A 77 -4.04 2.72 11.35
CA LEU A 77 -3.15 3.29 10.34
C LEU A 77 -1.95 3.95 11.03
N GLY A 78 -0.78 3.34 10.93
CA GLY A 78 0.49 3.94 11.32
C GLY A 78 1.12 4.68 10.15
N ASN A 79 1.26 6.00 10.24
CA ASN A 79 1.95 6.81 9.22
C ASN A 79 3.03 7.73 9.82
N ARG A 80 3.76 7.24 10.83
CA ARG A 80 4.79 8.04 11.53
C ARG A 80 6.01 8.23 10.64
N ASN A 81 6.29 9.47 10.25
CA ASN A 81 7.32 9.82 9.27
C ASN A 81 7.11 9.16 7.91
N GLY A 82 5.87 8.82 7.55
CA GLY A 82 5.48 8.34 6.23
C GLY A 82 4.66 9.39 5.48
N VAL A 83 4.47 9.17 4.19
CA VAL A 83 3.69 10.03 3.30
C VAL A 83 2.56 9.22 2.69
N ILE A 84 1.36 9.82 2.71
CA ILE A 84 0.17 9.32 2.04
C ILE A 84 -0.41 10.48 1.25
N GLU A 85 -0.51 10.33 -0.07
CA GLU A 85 -0.95 11.38 -0.99
C GLU A 85 -1.94 10.82 -2.03
N SER A 86 -2.92 11.63 -2.42
CA SER A 86 -3.87 11.31 -3.48
C SER A 86 -3.74 12.23 -4.68
#